data_AF-A0A378UKM4-F1
#
_entry.id   AF-A0A378UKM4-F1
#
_cell.length_a   1.000
_cell.length_b   1.000
_cell.length_c   1.000
_cell.angle_alpha   90.00
_cell.angle_beta   90.00
_cell.angle_gamma   90.00
#
_symmetry.space_group_name_H-M   'P 1'
#
loop_
_entity.id
_entity.type
_entity.pdbx_description
1 polymer ?
#
loop_
_entity_poly.entity_id
_entity_poly.type
_entity_poly.pdbx_seq_one_letter_code
_entity_poly.pdbx_strand_id
1 'polypeptide(L)' 'MANAQTEHSKKLRAKTAAAHNKAKLASGERKTLSLNGKAEEIDTINAAIAKAGGSKVKALSAICAFYLENA' A
#
# COMPACT_ATOMS: atom_id res chain seq x y z
N MET A 1 -24.36 10.01 -22.18
CA MET A 1 -23.36 9.53 -21.19
C MET A 1 -23.48 8.02 -20.88
N ALA A 2 -23.83 7.16 -21.86
CA ALA A 2 -24.07 5.73 -21.62
C ALA A 2 -22.81 4.83 -21.77
N ASN A 3 -21.81 5.29 -22.53
CA ASN A 3 -20.71 4.43 -22.99
C ASN A 3 -19.69 4.12 -21.88
N ALA A 4 -19.58 5.00 -20.88
CA ALA A 4 -18.62 4.88 -19.78
C ALA A 4 -18.97 3.77 -18.79
N GLN A 5 -20.24 3.39 -18.69
CA GLN A 5 -20.74 2.37 -17.75
C GLN A 5 -20.85 0.98 -18.36
N THR A 6 -20.59 0.84 -19.66
CA THR A 6 -20.59 -0.47 -20.33
C THR A 6 -19.49 -1.35 -19.75
N GLU A 7 -19.78 -2.66 -19.67
CA GLU A 7 -18.83 -3.71 -19.28
C GLU A 7 -17.46 -3.54 -19.96
N HIS A 8 -17.47 -3.27 -21.26
CA HIS A 8 -16.27 -3.05 -22.06
C HIS A 8 -15.46 -1.84 -21.55
N SER A 9 -16.12 -0.71 -21.29
CA SER A 9 -15.48 0.50 -20.79
C SER A 9 -14.91 0.33 -19.37
N LYS A 10 -15.59 -0.43 -18.51
CA LYS A 10 -15.10 -0.79 -17.16
C LYS A 10 -13.85 -1.68 -17.24
N LYS A 11 -13.89 -2.72 -18.08
CA LYS A 11 -12.75 -3.63 -18.31
C LYS A 11 -11.54 -2.87 -18.89
N LEU A 12 -11.76 -1.93 -19.81
CA LEU A 12 -10.69 -1.10 -20.36
C LEU A 12 -10.04 -0.23 -19.28
N ARG A 13 -10.82 0.47 -18.45
CA ARG A 13 -10.29 1.29 -17.35
C ARG A 13 -9.50 0.46 -16.34
N ALA A 14 -10.01 -0.71 -15.97
CA ALA A 14 -9.30 -1.61 -15.04
C ALA A 14 -7.95 -2.05 -15.62
N LYS A 15 -7.89 -2.39 -16.92
CA LYS A 15 -6.63 -2.72 -17.61
C LYS A 15 -5.67 -1.55 -17.65
N THR A 16 -6.13 -0.34 -17.96
CA THR A 16 -5.30 0.88 -17.96
C THR A 16 -4.74 1.17 -16.57
N ALA A 17 -5.56 1.09 -15.52
CA ALA A 17 -5.13 1.29 -14.15
C ALA A 17 -4.09 0.24 -13.70
N ALA A 18 -4.30 -1.03 -14.06
CA ALA A 18 -3.35 -2.10 -13.78
C ALA A 18 -2.01 -1.88 -14.50
N ALA A 19 -2.04 -1.50 -15.79
CA ALA A 19 -0.83 -1.20 -16.56
C ALA A 19 -0.06 -0.02 -15.97
N HIS A 20 -0.76 1.04 -15.58
CA HIS A 20 -0.17 2.21 -14.93
C HIS A 20 0.48 1.86 -13.58
N ASN A 21 -0.20 1.07 -12.74
CA ASN A 21 0.36 0.63 -11.47
C ASN A 21 1.57 -0.29 -11.68
N LYS A 22 1.55 -1.17 -12.68
CA LYS A 22 2.68 -2.02 -13.05
C LYS A 22 3.88 -1.18 -13.49
N ALA A 23 3.66 -0.13 -14.29
CA ALA A 23 4.72 0.80 -14.69
C ALA A 23 5.34 1.52 -13.48
N LYS A 24 4.52 1.95 -12.52
CA LYS A 24 5.02 2.58 -11.28
C LYS A 24 5.87 1.66 -10.42
N LEU A 25 5.48 0.39 -10.31
CA LEU A 25 6.30 -0.62 -9.63
C LEU A 25 7.60 -0.88 -10.39
N ALA A 26 7.56 -0.99 -11.73
CA ALA A 26 8.74 -1.22 -12.55
C ALA A 26 9.73 -0.04 -12.52
N SER A 27 9.22 1.20 -12.48
CA SER A 27 10.03 2.41 -12.37
C SER A 27 10.70 2.60 -11.00
N GLY A 28 10.30 1.81 -10.00
CA GLY A 28 10.76 1.97 -8.62
C GLY A 28 10.08 3.11 -7.85
N GLU A 29 9.22 3.93 -8.48
CA GLU A 29 8.42 4.98 -7.81
C GLU A 29 7.60 4.39 -6.65
N ARG A 30 7.13 3.16 -6.80
CA ARG A 30 6.50 2.41 -5.71
C ARG A 30 7.18 1.07 -5.48
N LYS A 31 7.29 0.69 -4.22
CA LYS A 31 7.74 -0.64 -3.79
C LYS A 31 6.68 -1.29 -2.92
N THR A 32 6.66 -2.62 -2.93
CA THR A 32 5.77 -3.41 -2.08
C THR A 32 6.58 -4.02 -0.94
N LEU A 33 6.01 -4.05 0.26
CA LEU A 33 6.55 -4.73 1.42
C LEU A 33 5.54 -5.78 1.84
N SER A 34 5.91 -7.05 1.72
CA SER A 34 5.12 -8.19 2.19
C SER A 34 5.70 -8.66 3.53
N LEU A 35 4.88 -8.66 4.57
CA LEU A 35 5.25 -9.14 5.90
C LEU A 35 4.48 -10.44 6.20
N ASN A 36 5.21 -11.48 6.57
CA ASN A 36 4.69 -12.72 7.12
C ASN A 36 5.55 -13.07 8.34
N GLY A 37 4.91 -13.34 9.46
CA GLY A 37 5.56 -13.58 10.75
C GLY A 37 4.60 -14.24 11.72
N LYS A 38 5.02 -14.45 12.98
CA LYS A 38 4.15 -15.04 14.00
C LYS A 38 2.97 -14.10 14.28
N ALA A 39 1.83 -14.69 14.63
CA ALA A 39 0.61 -13.92 14.93
C ALA A 39 0.87 -12.81 15.96
N GLU A 40 1.58 -13.13 17.03
CA GLU A 40 1.91 -12.18 18.11
C GLU A 40 2.75 -10.99 17.64
N GLU A 41 3.70 -11.22 16.74
CA GLU A 41 4.54 -10.15 16.16
C GLU A 41 3.71 -9.25 15.25
N ILE A 42 2.85 -9.85 14.42
CA ILE A 42 1.97 -9.12 13.51
C ILE A 42 0.91 -8.33 14.28
N ASP A 43 0.34 -8.88 15.34
CA ASP A 43 -0.60 -8.18 16.22
C ASP A 43 0.05 -6.96 16.88
N THR A 44 1.29 -7.11 17.36
CA THR A 44 2.05 -6.00 17.95
C THR A 44 2.27 -4.88 16.93
N ILE A 45 2.65 -5.23 15.69
CA ILE A 45 2.83 -4.25 14.61
C ILE A 45 1.49 -3.55 14.28
N ASN A 46 0.40 -4.31 14.17
CA ASN A 46 -0.91 -3.73 13.89
C ASN A 46 -1.40 -2.81 15.02
N ALA A 47 -1.15 -3.16 16.28
CA ALA A 47 -1.48 -2.32 17.43
C ALA A 47 -0.68 -1.00 17.41
N ALA A 48 0.62 -1.06 17.10
CA ALA A 48 1.45 0.13 16.95
C ALA A 48 0.96 1.03 15.81
N ILE A 49 0.60 0.44 14.66
CA ILE A 49 0.01 1.17 13.53
C ILE A 49 -1.32 1.82 13.91
N ALA A 50 -2.19 1.10 14.62
CA ALA A 50 -3.49 1.60 15.05
C ALA A 50 -3.33 2.81 16.00
N LYS A 51 -2.34 2.77 16.89
CA LYS A 51 -2.02 3.87 17.80
C LYS A 51 -1.47 5.10 17.08
N ALA A 52 -0.64 4.91 16.05
CA ALA A 52 -0.08 6.00 15.26
C ALA A 52 -1.12 6.67 14.32
N GLY A 53 -2.11 5.89 13.84
CA GLY A 53 -3.17 6.37 12.98
C GLY A 53 -2.77 6.61 11.51
N GLY A 54 -3.76 6.79 10.64
CA GLY A 54 -3.56 7.02 9.20
C GLY A 54 -3.32 5.74 8.37
N SER A 55 -2.65 5.88 7.23
CA SER A 55 -2.31 4.74 6.36
C SER A 55 -1.23 3.87 6.99
N LYS A 56 -1.33 2.54 6.86
CA LYS A 56 -0.34 1.58 7.37
C LYS A 56 1.10 1.95 6.99
N VAL A 57 1.32 2.39 5.76
CA VAL A 57 2.66 2.79 5.27
C VAL A 57 3.16 4.04 5.98
N LYS A 58 2.29 5.02 6.23
CA LYS A 58 2.65 6.28 6.91
C LYS A 58 2.97 6.03 8.39
N ALA A 59 2.14 5.23 9.06
CA ALA A 59 2.35 4.82 10.44
C ALA A 59 3.67 4.04 10.59
N LEU A 60 3.88 3.02 9.75
CA LEU A 60 5.10 2.21 9.78
C LEU A 60 6.35 3.07 9.48
N SER A 61 6.28 3.97 8.50
CA SER A 61 7.37 4.89 8.18
C SER A 61 7.73 5.81 9.36
N ALA A 62 6.73 6.31 10.10
CA ALA A 62 6.98 7.15 11.26
C ALA A 62 7.64 6.38 12.40
N ILE A 63 7.19 5.15 12.66
CA ILE A 63 7.79 4.26 13.68
C ILE A 63 9.25 3.95 13.32
N CYS A 64 9.52 3.58 12.06
CA CYS A 64 10.87 3.30 11.61
C CYS A 64 11.78 4.53 11.63
N ALA A 65 11.27 5.70 11.21
CA ALA A 65 12.04 6.95 11.26
C ALA A 65 12.42 7.32 12.70
N PHE A 66 11.45 7.25 13.62
CA PHE A 66 11.70 7.49 15.05
C PHE A 66 12.78 6.54 15.59
N TYR A 67 12.70 5.25 15.27
CA TYR A 67 13.72 4.28 15.70
C TYR A 67 15.11 4.62 15.13
N LEU A 68 15.22 4.93 13.84
CA LEU A 68 16.51 5.26 13.21
C LEU A 68 17.14 6.56 13.76
N GLU A 69 16.32 7.55 14.15
CA GLU A 69 16.82 8.79 14.77
C GLU A 69 17.24 8.62 16.23
N ASN A 70 16.69 7.63 16.94
CA ASN A 70 16.89 7.44 18.38
C ASN A 70 17.64 6.14 18.72
N ALA A 71 18.21 5.46 17.72
CA ALA A 71 19.00 4.23 17.88
C ALA A 71 20.50 4.51 18.04
#